data_AF-A0A3C0PHA3-F1
#
_entry.id   AF-A0A3C0PHA3-F1
#
_cell.length_a   1.000
_cell.length_b   1.000
_cell.length_c   1.000
_cell.angle_alpha   90.00
_cell.angle_beta   90.00
_cell.angle_gamma   90.00
#
_symmetry.space_group_name_H-M   'P 1'
#
loop_
_entity.id
_entity.type
_entity.pdbx_description
1 polymer ?
#
loop_
_entity_poly.entity_id
_entity_poly.type
_entity_poly.pdbx_seq_one_letter_code
_entity_poly.pdbx_strand_id
1 'polypeptide(L)'
;MKNKSLFTLLFFCIASANSATVDLTGKVLNDQNVAVSFVVVTLKGTNIIDTTQSDGIYHLVGSIAAIKNSAAKKSVIQSTDFHNGKLRFGLTNSGSFAFELYNLKGSRIAVFHKVLSAGNYSINPFGFASGVSGIGTYIIKVNINGQSQSLKSSWLGGKASNTLRQIDDFSTISKLHTSSVDSVSNIDTVLIAKGGMEITSITTTSLIDTLPDCFIVQRNIGGNFSVTPQNTPGKILARLTGDDIDGEHNVKLGYNSANNSYSGFLYMTYSPDVKNYNVFVDVYSTDSLLVGRSVNVPFQTPAIGDIDVPSFDPNNH
;
A
#
# COMPACT_ATOMS: atom_id res chain seq x y z
N MET A 1 75.53 6.56 2.27
CA MET A 1 74.22 6.20 2.88
C MET A 1 73.16 7.05 2.22
N LYS A 2 72.35 6.47 1.31
CA LYS A 2 71.30 7.19 0.57
C LYS A 2 69.94 6.78 1.14
N ASN A 3 69.38 7.61 2.01
CA ASN A 3 68.03 7.42 2.56
C ASN A 3 67.02 7.81 1.47
N LYS A 4 66.44 6.79 0.82
CA LYS A 4 65.27 6.98 -0.06
C LYS A 4 64.05 7.17 0.84
N SER A 5 63.61 8.42 0.99
CA SER A 5 62.34 8.75 1.63
C SER A 5 61.21 8.32 0.71
N LEU A 6 60.50 7.27 1.09
CA LEU A 6 59.33 6.74 0.38
C LEU A 6 58.12 7.59 0.80
N PHE A 7 57.75 8.55 -0.04
CA PHE A 7 56.58 9.41 0.17
C PHE A 7 55.32 8.61 -0.22
N THR A 8 54.68 7.97 0.76
CA THR A 8 53.41 7.26 0.55
C THR A 8 52.30 8.29 0.37
N LEU A 9 51.89 8.49 -0.89
CA LEU A 9 50.74 9.32 -1.26
C LEU A 9 49.45 8.61 -0.79
N LEU A 10 48.88 9.06 0.33
CA LEU A 10 47.61 8.57 0.86
C LEU A 10 46.47 9.13 -0.01
N PHE A 11 46.04 8.36 -1.01
CA PHE A 11 44.91 8.71 -1.86
C PHE A 11 43.61 8.53 -1.06
N PHE A 12 43.07 9.65 -0.55
CA PHE A 12 41.79 9.66 0.17
C PHE A 12 40.65 9.56 -0.86
N CYS A 13 40.20 8.34 -1.17
CA CYS A 13 38.99 8.14 -1.97
C CYS A 13 37.78 8.62 -1.17
N ILE A 14 37.31 9.84 -1.46
CA ILE A 14 36.03 10.34 -0.96
C ILE A 14 34.94 9.53 -1.69
N ALA A 15 34.44 8.48 -1.05
CA ALA A 15 33.28 7.76 -1.54
C ALA A 15 32.06 8.66 -1.37
N SER A 16 31.61 9.30 -2.45
CA SER A 16 30.32 9.99 -2.48
C SER A 16 29.21 8.96 -2.30
N ALA A 17 28.62 8.92 -1.11
CA ALA A 17 27.37 8.20 -0.90
C ALA A 17 26.27 8.99 -1.63
N ASN A 18 25.73 8.42 -2.71
CA ASN A 18 24.49 8.94 -3.27
C ASN A 18 23.42 8.75 -2.19
N SER A 19 22.71 9.79 -1.78
CA SER A 19 21.50 9.69 -0.97
C SER A 19 20.31 10.06 -1.84
N ALA A 20 19.23 9.29 -1.73
CA ALA A 20 17.96 9.69 -2.29
C ALA A 20 17.28 10.64 -1.31
N THR A 21 16.77 11.75 -1.81
CA THR A 21 15.98 12.69 -1.00
C THR A 21 14.53 12.23 -0.99
N VAL A 22 13.92 12.23 0.20
CA VAL A 22 12.48 12.07 0.41
C VAL A 22 11.92 13.45 0.72
N ASP A 23 10.91 13.83 -0.04
CA ASP A 23 10.17 15.07 0.07
C ASP A 23 8.73 14.79 -0.36
N LEU A 24 7.96 14.17 0.54
CA LEU A 24 6.55 13.85 0.31
C LEU A 24 5.66 14.75 1.15
N THR A 25 4.69 15.36 0.50
CA THR A 25 3.68 16.21 1.15
C THR A 25 2.29 15.65 0.92
N GLY A 26 1.37 15.94 1.84
CA GLY A 26 -0.03 15.64 1.65
C GLY A 26 -0.88 16.23 2.75
N LYS A 27 -2.19 15.99 2.66
CA LYS A 27 -3.17 16.54 3.59
C LYS A 27 -4.13 15.47 4.08
N VAL A 28 -4.52 15.58 5.34
CA VAL A 28 -5.56 14.75 5.94
C VAL A 28 -6.74 15.63 6.36
N LEU A 29 -7.91 15.30 5.82
CA LEU A 29 -9.16 16.05 5.96
C LEU A 29 -10.24 15.14 6.53
N ASN A 30 -11.31 15.73 7.05
CA ASN A 30 -12.53 15.00 7.41
C ASN A 30 -13.60 15.06 6.31
N ASP A 31 -14.76 14.45 6.55
CA ASP A 31 -15.90 14.43 5.63
C ASP A 31 -16.52 15.81 5.36
N GLN A 32 -16.15 16.86 6.10
CA GLN A 32 -16.51 18.25 5.83
C GLN A 32 -15.36 19.08 5.23
N ASN A 33 -14.29 18.46 4.72
CA ASN A 33 -13.07 19.12 4.23
C ASN A 33 -12.32 19.94 5.30
N VAL A 34 -12.54 19.63 6.58
CA VAL A 34 -11.82 20.26 7.69
C VAL A 34 -10.53 19.48 7.97
N ALA A 35 -9.44 20.21 8.20
CA ALA A 35 -8.15 19.65 8.58
C ALA A 35 -8.23 18.75 9.82
N VAL A 36 -7.56 17.59 9.78
CA VAL A 36 -7.43 16.69 10.93
C VAL A 36 -6.00 16.67 11.43
N SER A 37 -5.78 17.16 12.66
CA SER A 37 -4.48 17.18 13.31
C SER A 37 -4.15 15.87 14.02
N PHE A 38 -2.88 15.70 14.39
CA PHE A 38 -2.37 14.54 15.14
C PHE A 38 -2.64 13.20 14.44
N VAL A 39 -2.54 13.19 13.11
CA VAL A 39 -2.51 11.98 12.29
C VAL A 39 -1.06 11.63 12.04
N VAL A 40 -0.63 10.44 12.47
CA VAL A 40 0.72 9.95 12.25
C VAL A 40 0.81 9.39 10.84
N VAL A 41 1.78 9.88 10.09
CA VAL A 41 2.03 9.46 8.71
C VAL A 41 3.42 8.86 8.63
N THR A 42 3.53 7.65 8.09
CA THR A 42 4.79 6.89 8.07
C THR A 42 5.09 6.39 6.67
N LEU A 43 6.26 6.71 6.13
CA LEU A 43 6.80 6.07 4.94
C LEU A 43 7.41 4.72 5.34
N LYS A 44 6.72 3.61 5.05
CA LYS A 44 7.02 2.29 5.64
C LYS A 44 8.41 1.77 5.28
N GLY A 45 8.88 1.95 4.05
CA GLY A 45 10.18 1.43 3.60
C GLY A 45 11.38 2.07 4.28
N THR A 46 11.22 3.26 4.85
CA THR A 46 12.30 4.04 5.48
C THR A 46 12.04 4.35 6.96
N ASN A 47 10.82 4.12 7.42
CA ASN A 47 10.32 4.54 8.73
C ASN A 47 10.50 6.05 9.01
N ILE A 48 10.44 6.87 7.95
CA ILE A 48 10.31 8.33 8.09
C ILE A 48 8.88 8.60 8.56
N ILE A 49 8.75 9.36 9.63
CA ILE A 49 7.48 9.64 10.31
C ILE A 49 7.30 11.15 10.37
N ASP A 50 6.08 11.60 10.10
CA ASP A 50 5.62 12.94 10.43
C ASP A 50 4.22 12.88 11.07
N THR A 51 3.74 13.99 11.61
CA THR A 51 2.41 14.09 12.22
C THR A 51 1.70 15.34 11.74
N THR A 52 0.45 15.21 11.30
CA THR A 52 -0.31 16.34 10.78
C THR A 52 -0.48 17.45 11.81
N GLN A 53 -0.31 18.69 11.36
CA GLN A 53 -0.49 19.89 12.17
C GLN A 53 -1.98 20.31 12.21
N SER A 54 -2.28 21.50 12.74
CA SER A 54 -3.66 22.05 12.81
C SER A 54 -4.29 22.31 11.44
N ASP A 55 -3.48 22.42 10.39
CA ASP A 55 -3.91 22.55 8.99
C ASP A 55 -4.10 21.20 8.28
N GLY A 56 -3.82 20.09 8.97
CA GLY A 56 -3.96 18.73 8.46
C GLY A 56 -2.84 18.34 7.49
N ILE A 57 -1.83 19.19 7.29
CA ILE A 57 -0.72 18.93 6.37
C ILE A 57 0.34 18.10 7.09
N TYR A 58 0.94 17.16 6.35
CA TYR A 58 2.16 16.45 6.74
C TYR A 58 3.24 16.64 5.66
N HIS A 59 4.50 16.56 6.10
CA HIS A 59 5.69 16.69 5.28
C HIS A 59 6.74 15.66 5.70
N LEU A 60 6.80 14.55 4.97
CA LEU A 60 7.81 13.52 5.17
C LEU A 60 9.09 13.96 4.46
N VAL A 61 10.06 14.44 5.25
CA VAL A 61 11.37 14.85 4.75
C VAL A 61 12.44 13.95 5.34
N GLY A 62 13.33 13.46 4.49
CA GLY A 62 14.49 12.71 4.94
C GLY A 62 15.45 12.40 3.82
N SER A 63 16.60 11.87 4.19
CA SER A 63 17.53 11.29 3.22
C SER A 63 17.59 9.80 3.47
N ILE A 64 17.26 9.02 2.44
CA ILE A 64 17.60 7.61 2.44
C ILE A 64 19.03 7.57 1.94
N ALA A 65 19.97 7.09 2.76
CA ALA A 65 21.25 6.67 2.20
C ALA A 65 20.87 5.75 1.04
N ALA A 66 21.26 6.06 -0.21
CA ALA A 66 20.92 5.15 -1.29
C ALA A 66 21.43 3.83 -0.79
N ILE A 67 20.50 2.87 -0.65
CA ILE A 67 20.91 1.52 -0.36
C ILE A 67 21.90 1.30 -1.50
N LYS A 68 23.18 1.18 -1.16
CA LYS A 68 24.14 0.53 -2.05
C LYS A 68 23.50 -0.83 -2.16
N ASN A 69 22.58 -1.00 -3.12
CA ASN A 69 22.20 -2.29 -3.59
C ASN A 69 23.55 -2.93 -3.81
N SER A 70 23.88 -3.90 -2.95
CA SER A 70 25.19 -4.52 -2.85
C SER A 70 25.48 -5.15 -4.20
N ALA A 71 26.08 -4.36 -5.10
CA ALA A 71 25.71 -4.41 -6.51
C ALA A 71 24.18 -4.27 -6.70
N ALA A 72 23.74 -3.44 -7.64
CA ALA A 72 22.72 -3.99 -8.51
C ALA A 72 23.34 -5.30 -8.99
N LYS A 73 22.96 -6.45 -8.41
CA LYS A 73 22.97 -7.71 -9.15
C LYS A 73 22.16 -7.31 -10.35
N LYS A 74 22.87 -6.93 -11.41
CA LYS A 74 22.35 -6.44 -12.68
C LYS A 74 21.13 -7.29 -12.91
N SER A 75 19.95 -6.69 -12.71
CA SER A 75 18.72 -7.47 -12.55
C SER A 75 18.73 -8.44 -13.72
N VAL A 76 18.70 -9.74 -13.43
CA VAL A 76 18.71 -10.76 -14.50
C VAL A 76 17.45 -10.63 -15.37
N ILE A 77 16.55 -9.72 -15.00
CA ILE A 77 15.58 -9.09 -15.90
C ILE A 77 16.33 -8.11 -16.83
N GLN A 78 16.93 -8.64 -17.89
CA GLN A 78 17.76 -7.84 -18.82
C GLN A 78 16.97 -6.83 -19.68
N SER A 79 15.66 -6.84 -19.61
CA SER A 79 14.75 -5.81 -20.12
C SER A 79 13.37 -6.40 -19.97
N THR A 80 12.48 -5.73 -19.25
CA THR A 80 11.06 -5.98 -19.46
C THR A 80 10.45 -4.70 -19.92
N ASP A 81 10.05 -4.69 -21.18
CA ASP A 81 9.31 -3.59 -21.76
C ASP A 81 7.87 -4.03 -22.01
N PHE A 82 6.98 -3.04 -22.04
CA PHE A 82 5.61 -3.23 -22.44
C PHE A 82 5.38 -2.42 -23.71
N HIS A 83 5.19 -3.11 -24.83
CA HIS A 83 5.06 -2.48 -26.14
C HIS A 83 3.97 -3.16 -26.95
N ASN A 84 3.10 -2.37 -27.58
CA ASN A 84 1.98 -2.84 -28.41
C ASN A 84 1.10 -3.91 -27.73
N GLY A 85 0.76 -3.67 -26.45
CA GLY A 85 -0.09 -4.60 -25.70
C GLY A 85 0.61 -5.89 -25.27
N LYS A 86 1.93 -6.02 -25.47
CA LYS A 86 2.70 -7.20 -25.11
C LYS A 86 3.83 -6.85 -24.15
N LEU A 87 3.96 -7.69 -23.13
CA LEU A 87 5.13 -7.74 -22.28
C LEU A 87 6.23 -8.48 -23.02
N ARG A 88 7.41 -7.88 -23.19
CA ARG A 88 8.57 -8.57 -23.77
C ARG A 88 9.69 -8.63 -22.74
N PHE A 89 10.36 -9.77 -22.70
CA PHE A 89 11.44 -10.01 -21.76
C PHE A 89 12.39 -11.09 -22.26
N GLY A 90 13.64 -11.04 -21.83
CA GLY A 90 14.66 -12.05 -22.10
C GLY A 90 15.00 -12.86 -20.85
N LEU A 91 15.17 -14.16 -21.01
CA LEU A 91 15.71 -15.07 -20.00
C LEU A 91 17.05 -15.63 -20.48
N THR A 92 18.11 -15.43 -19.70
CA THR A 92 19.44 -15.98 -20.03
C THR A 92 19.58 -17.45 -19.65
N ASN A 93 18.77 -17.92 -18.70
CA ASN A 93 18.69 -19.31 -18.25
C ASN A 93 17.23 -19.72 -18.11
N SER A 94 16.96 -21.02 -18.04
CA SER A 94 15.64 -21.51 -17.65
C SER A 94 15.24 -20.95 -16.27
N GLY A 95 13.98 -20.55 -16.11
CA GLY A 95 13.54 -19.80 -14.93
C GLY A 95 12.03 -19.72 -14.76
N SER A 96 11.60 -19.36 -13.55
CA SER A 96 10.20 -19.07 -13.28
C SER A 96 9.84 -17.68 -13.78
N PHE A 97 8.72 -17.59 -14.49
CA PHE A 97 8.10 -16.34 -14.91
C PHE A 97 6.66 -16.33 -14.42
N ALA A 98 6.26 -15.25 -13.76
CA ALA A 98 4.89 -14.98 -13.43
C ALA A 98 4.52 -13.53 -13.79
N PHE A 99 3.25 -13.31 -14.09
CA PHE A 99 2.70 -11.96 -14.02
C PHE A 99 1.33 -11.98 -13.34
N GLU A 100 1.00 -10.85 -12.73
CA GLU A 100 -0.30 -10.53 -12.15
C GLU A 100 -0.79 -9.22 -12.77
N LEU A 101 -2.05 -9.19 -13.20
CA LEU A 101 -2.70 -8.02 -13.77
C LEU A 101 -3.72 -7.49 -12.77
N TYR A 102 -3.70 -6.20 -12.49
CA TYR A 102 -4.62 -5.53 -11.57
C TYR A 102 -5.32 -4.36 -12.25
N ASN A 103 -6.56 -4.08 -11.85
CA ASN A 103 -7.19 -2.79 -12.15
C ASN A 103 -6.62 -1.70 -11.23
N LEU A 104 -6.98 -0.43 -11.48
CA LEU A 104 -6.59 0.68 -10.61
C LEU A 104 -7.20 0.64 -9.20
N LYS A 105 -8.24 -0.18 -8.99
CA LYS A 105 -8.83 -0.44 -7.66
C LYS A 105 -8.06 -1.53 -6.88
N GLY A 106 -6.93 -2.01 -7.41
CA GLY A 106 -6.15 -3.08 -6.78
C GLY A 106 -6.74 -4.49 -6.92
N SER A 107 -7.90 -4.67 -7.58
CA SER A 107 -8.47 -6.00 -7.82
C SER A 107 -7.63 -6.75 -8.86
N ARG A 108 -7.22 -7.98 -8.51
CA ARG A 108 -6.47 -8.85 -9.42
C ARG A 108 -7.41 -9.43 -10.49
N ILE A 109 -7.08 -9.19 -11.75
CA ILE A 109 -7.87 -9.59 -12.91
C ILE A 109 -7.34 -10.89 -13.55
N ALA A 110 -6.02 -11.04 -13.61
CA ALA A 110 -5.40 -12.22 -14.20
C ALA A 110 -4.09 -12.56 -13.48
N VAL A 111 -3.76 -13.84 -13.52
CA VAL A 111 -2.49 -14.39 -13.05
C VAL A 111 -2.00 -15.41 -14.05
N PHE A 112 -0.70 -15.41 -14.31
CA PHE A 112 -0.03 -16.39 -15.13
C PHE A 112 1.27 -16.80 -14.46
N HIS A 113 1.57 -18.08 -14.46
CA HIS A 113 2.82 -18.62 -13.94
C HIS A 113 3.30 -19.76 -14.83
N LYS A 114 4.58 -19.72 -15.21
CA LYS A 114 5.20 -20.75 -16.03
C LYS A 114 6.71 -20.80 -15.81
N VAL A 115 7.26 -22.01 -15.83
CA VAL A 115 8.71 -22.20 -15.99
C VAL A 115 9.03 -22.15 -17.49
N LEU A 116 9.92 -21.24 -17.87
CA LEU A 116 10.32 -20.98 -19.24
C LEU A 116 11.79 -21.32 -19.42
N SER A 117 12.18 -21.81 -20.60
CA SER A 117 13.59 -21.99 -20.96
C SER A 117 14.31 -20.64 -21.13
N ALA A 118 15.62 -20.67 -21.38
CA ALA A 118 16.31 -19.48 -21.86
C ALA A 118 15.73 -19.04 -23.22
N GLY A 119 15.64 -17.74 -23.48
CA GLY A 119 15.09 -17.19 -24.72
C GLY A 119 14.44 -15.81 -24.54
N ASN A 120 13.95 -15.25 -25.66
CA ASN A 120 13.17 -14.02 -25.67
C ASN A 120 11.68 -14.34 -25.78
N TYR A 121 10.87 -13.70 -24.95
CA TYR A 121 9.44 -13.96 -24.84
C TYR A 121 8.64 -12.70 -25.12
N SER A 122 7.44 -12.88 -25.67
CA SER A 122 6.45 -11.83 -25.86
C SER A 122 5.09 -12.38 -25.50
N ILE A 123 4.49 -11.83 -24.45
CA ILE A 123 3.23 -12.32 -23.87
C ILE A 123 2.25 -11.17 -23.81
N ASN A 124 1.02 -11.36 -24.28
CA ASN A 124 -0.05 -10.39 -24.07
C ASN A 124 -0.75 -10.71 -22.73
N PRO A 125 -0.51 -9.93 -21.65
CA PRO A 125 -1.12 -10.21 -20.35
C PRO A 125 -2.64 -10.09 -20.38
N PHE A 126 -3.19 -9.27 -21.27
CA PHE A 126 -4.64 -9.10 -21.45
C PHE A 126 -5.29 -10.31 -22.14
N GLY A 127 -4.52 -11.16 -22.82
CA GLY A 127 -5.00 -12.41 -23.40
C GLY A 127 -5.38 -13.48 -22.38
N PHE A 128 -4.96 -13.31 -21.11
CA PHE A 128 -5.24 -14.25 -20.02
C PHE A 128 -6.41 -13.82 -19.14
N ALA A 129 -6.97 -12.64 -19.39
CA ALA A 129 -8.01 -12.08 -18.56
C ALA A 129 -9.40 -12.34 -19.16
N SER A 130 -10.17 -13.23 -18.55
CA SER A 130 -11.60 -13.41 -18.88
C SER A 130 -12.48 -12.24 -18.43
N GLY A 131 -11.93 -11.25 -17.71
CA GLY A 131 -12.65 -10.10 -17.15
C GLY A 131 -12.11 -8.72 -17.54
N VAL A 132 -11.16 -8.61 -18.48
CA VAL A 132 -10.75 -7.30 -19.03
C VAL A 132 -11.83 -6.86 -20.02
N SER A 133 -12.91 -6.28 -19.49
CA SER A 133 -13.94 -5.62 -20.29
C SER A 133 -13.64 -4.13 -20.33
N GLY A 134 -13.22 -3.64 -21.49
CA GLY A 134 -13.12 -2.20 -21.77
C GLY A 134 -11.71 -1.65 -21.94
N ILE A 135 -11.69 -0.40 -22.38
CA ILE A 135 -10.51 0.45 -22.45
C ILE A 135 -10.19 0.92 -21.04
N GLY A 136 -8.93 0.83 -20.59
CA GLY A 136 -8.57 1.25 -19.24
C GLY A 136 -7.09 1.16 -18.94
N THR A 137 -6.69 1.69 -17.78
CA THR A 137 -5.33 1.57 -17.25
C THR A 137 -5.25 0.43 -16.24
N TYR A 138 -4.17 -0.32 -16.32
CA TYR A 138 -3.92 -1.52 -15.52
C TYR A 138 -2.51 -1.50 -14.96
N ILE A 139 -2.32 -2.22 -13.84
CA ILE A 139 -1.01 -2.46 -13.24
C ILE A 139 -0.62 -3.90 -13.58
N ILE A 140 0.55 -4.08 -14.19
CA ILE A 140 1.12 -5.39 -14.49
C ILE A 140 2.30 -5.57 -13.54
N LYS A 141 2.21 -6.54 -12.63
CA LYS A 141 3.31 -6.98 -11.78
C LYS A 141 3.94 -8.21 -12.43
N VAL A 142 5.23 -8.16 -12.68
CA VAL A 142 5.99 -9.23 -13.32
C VAL A 142 7.00 -9.77 -12.33
N ASN A 143 7.07 -11.08 -12.18
CA ASN A 143 8.07 -11.77 -11.38
C ASN A 143 8.89 -12.72 -12.27
N ILE A 144 10.21 -12.55 -12.30
CA ILE A 144 11.13 -13.41 -13.02
C ILE A 144 12.18 -13.90 -12.02
N ASN A 145 12.25 -15.21 -11.81
CA ASN A 145 13.20 -15.86 -10.88
C ASN A 145 13.20 -15.21 -9.48
N GLY A 146 12.02 -14.87 -8.97
CA GLY A 146 11.83 -14.23 -7.67
C GLY A 146 12.04 -12.71 -7.66
N GLN A 147 12.50 -12.11 -8.76
CA GLN A 147 12.64 -10.66 -8.90
C GLN A 147 11.35 -10.06 -9.43
N SER A 148 10.77 -9.10 -8.70
CA SER A 148 9.49 -8.46 -9.09
C SER A 148 9.68 -7.03 -9.60
N GLN A 149 8.88 -6.65 -10.58
CA GLN A 149 8.76 -5.28 -11.10
C GLN A 149 7.29 -4.99 -11.40
N SER A 150 6.88 -3.73 -11.37
CA SER A 150 5.53 -3.32 -11.73
C SER A 150 5.54 -2.24 -12.80
N LEU A 151 4.60 -2.31 -13.74
CA LEU A 151 4.44 -1.32 -14.81
C LEU A 151 2.97 -0.95 -14.99
N LYS A 152 2.71 0.31 -15.31
CA LYS A 152 1.38 0.82 -15.64
C LYS A 152 1.20 0.78 -17.16
N SER A 153 0.05 0.29 -17.62
CA SER A 153 -0.24 0.20 -19.05
C SER A 153 -1.71 0.45 -19.35
N SER A 154 -1.97 1.12 -20.48
CA SER A 154 -3.32 1.33 -20.98
C SER A 154 -3.66 0.28 -22.05
N TRP A 155 -4.81 -0.36 -21.91
CA TRP A 155 -5.37 -1.29 -22.90
C TRP A 155 -6.51 -0.61 -23.67
N LEU A 156 -6.49 -0.69 -24.99
CA LEU A 156 -7.47 -0.06 -25.87
C LEU A 156 -8.55 -1.03 -26.39
N GLY A 157 -8.65 -2.24 -25.82
CA GLY A 157 -9.62 -3.24 -26.24
C GLY A 157 -9.21 -4.00 -27.52
N GLY A 158 -9.66 -5.25 -27.64
CA GLY A 158 -9.26 -6.15 -28.73
C GLY A 158 -9.73 -5.78 -30.14
N LYS A 159 -10.58 -4.75 -30.30
CA LYS A 159 -11.11 -4.32 -31.60
C LYS A 159 -10.28 -3.23 -32.30
N ALA A 160 -9.41 -2.52 -31.59
CA ALA A 160 -8.57 -1.47 -32.18
C ALA A 160 -7.25 -1.98 -32.80
N SER A 161 -6.90 -3.26 -32.58
CA SER A 161 -5.59 -3.81 -32.96
C SER A 161 -5.42 -4.13 -34.46
N ASN A 162 -6.46 -3.98 -35.30
CA ASN A 162 -6.40 -4.37 -36.71
C ASN A 162 -6.22 -3.20 -37.70
N THR A 163 -6.22 -1.95 -37.24
CA THR A 163 -6.11 -0.76 -38.12
C THR A 163 -4.72 -0.12 -38.16
N LEU A 164 -3.72 -0.69 -37.49
CA LEU A 164 -2.31 -0.29 -37.60
C LEU A 164 -1.50 -1.42 -38.25
N ARG A 165 -1.89 -1.80 -39.47
CA ARG A 165 -1.00 -2.51 -40.39
C ARG A 165 -0.29 -1.46 -41.24
N GLN A 166 1.03 -1.63 -41.38
CA GLN A 166 1.90 -0.98 -42.36
C GLN A 166 2.48 0.39 -41.99
N ILE A 167 3.51 0.39 -41.14
CA ILE A 167 4.73 1.15 -41.42
C ILE A 167 5.90 0.18 -41.17
N ASP A 168 6.19 -0.63 -42.18
CA ASP A 168 7.45 -1.35 -42.32
C ASP A 168 8.50 -0.34 -42.79
N ASP A 169 9.08 0.44 -41.88
CA ASP A 169 10.34 1.12 -42.19
C ASP A 169 11.25 1.15 -40.96
N PHE A 170 12.14 0.16 -40.96
CA PHE A 170 12.97 -0.28 -39.84
C PHE A 170 14.35 0.40 -39.93
N SER A 171 14.43 1.74 -39.88
CA SER A 171 15.76 2.39 -39.80
C SER A 171 15.83 3.83 -39.24
N THR A 172 14.73 4.53 -39.00
CA THR A 172 14.80 6.00 -38.71
C THR A 172 14.22 6.46 -37.37
N ILE A 173 13.71 5.56 -36.51
CA ILE A 173 13.16 5.91 -35.18
C ILE A 173 14.14 5.59 -34.02
N SER A 174 15.40 5.25 -34.32
CA SER A 174 16.42 4.97 -33.29
C SER A 174 16.99 6.21 -32.57
N LYS A 175 16.32 7.38 -32.61
CA LYS A 175 16.82 8.62 -31.99
C LYS A 175 15.81 9.43 -31.17
N LEU A 176 14.61 8.90 -30.91
CA LEU A 176 13.68 9.55 -29.99
C LEU A 176 13.32 8.61 -28.84
N HIS A 177 13.81 8.98 -27.66
CA HIS A 177 13.40 8.45 -26.36
C HIS A 177 13.83 7.00 -26.04
N THR A 178 15.14 6.72 -26.09
CA THR A 178 15.73 5.85 -25.07
C THR A 178 15.82 6.64 -23.77
N SER A 179 14.71 6.82 -23.07
CA SER A 179 14.79 6.90 -21.61
C SER A 179 15.19 5.50 -21.20
N SER A 180 16.47 5.33 -20.90
CA SER A 180 16.89 4.31 -19.96
C SER A 180 15.98 4.46 -18.75
N VAL A 181 14.97 3.60 -18.63
CA VAL A 181 14.23 3.46 -17.39
C VAL A 181 15.26 2.94 -16.41
N ASP A 182 15.82 3.84 -15.60
CA ASP A 182 16.38 3.48 -14.31
C ASP A 182 15.20 2.94 -13.50
N SER A 183 14.88 1.66 -13.72
CA SER A 183 13.78 0.97 -13.05
C SER A 183 14.21 0.63 -11.62
N VAL A 184 14.58 1.62 -10.83
CA VAL A 184 14.40 1.53 -9.38
C VAL A 184 12.94 1.87 -9.18
N SER A 185 12.08 0.84 -9.12
CA SER A 185 10.73 1.05 -8.64
C SER A 185 10.85 1.43 -7.16
N ASN A 186 10.94 2.73 -6.86
CA ASN A 186 10.77 3.28 -5.51
C ASN A 186 9.28 3.17 -5.14
N ILE A 187 8.72 1.97 -5.26
CA ILE A 187 7.39 1.66 -4.78
C ILE A 187 7.54 1.55 -3.27
N ASP A 188 7.01 2.53 -2.56
CA ASP A 188 6.91 2.53 -1.12
C ASP A 188 5.45 2.76 -0.73
N THR A 189 5.15 2.68 0.55
CA THR A 189 3.80 2.80 1.09
C THR A 189 3.81 3.85 2.20
N VAL A 190 2.96 4.85 2.03
CA VAL A 190 2.65 5.83 3.09
C VAL A 190 1.50 5.29 3.91
N LEU A 191 1.77 4.95 5.16
CA LEU A 191 0.78 4.52 6.15
C LEU A 191 0.22 5.75 6.87
N ILE A 192 -1.10 5.79 7.03
CA ILE A 192 -1.81 6.82 7.77
C ILE A 192 -2.45 6.18 9.00
N ALA A 193 -2.13 6.69 10.19
CA ALA A 193 -2.59 6.17 11.47
C ALA A 193 -3.04 7.29 12.42
N LYS A 194 -4.02 7.01 13.28
CA LYS A 194 -4.46 7.95 14.33
C LYS A 194 -4.85 7.20 15.58
N GLY A 195 -4.44 7.72 16.75
CA GLY A 195 -4.75 7.08 18.03
C GLY A 195 -4.18 5.66 18.16
N GLY A 196 -3.07 5.37 17.47
CA GLY A 196 -2.45 4.04 17.43
C GLY A 196 -3.12 3.03 16.47
N MET A 197 -4.13 3.45 15.71
CA MET A 197 -4.83 2.62 14.72
C MET A 197 -4.35 2.95 13.32
N GLU A 198 -3.97 1.95 12.54
CA GLU A 198 -3.75 2.09 11.10
C GLU A 198 -5.12 2.32 10.43
N ILE A 199 -5.24 3.38 9.64
CA ILE A 199 -6.50 3.77 8.96
C ILE A 199 -6.46 3.32 7.51
N THR A 200 -5.40 3.69 6.81
CA THR A 200 -5.23 3.40 5.38
C THR A 200 -3.76 3.44 4.98
N SER A 201 -3.48 2.98 3.76
CA SER A 201 -2.17 3.05 3.15
C SER A 201 -2.28 3.56 1.70
N ILE A 202 -1.29 4.36 1.29
CA ILE A 202 -1.20 4.95 -0.05
C ILE A 202 0.11 4.49 -0.66
N THR A 203 0.03 3.76 -1.77
CA THR A 203 1.23 3.36 -2.52
C THR A 203 1.78 4.59 -3.26
N THR A 204 3.05 4.91 -3.02
CA THR A 204 3.78 5.94 -3.78
C THR A 204 4.80 5.31 -4.71
N THR A 205 4.98 5.91 -5.89
CA THR A 205 6.00 5.51 -6.88
C THR A 205 7.13 6.53 -7.01
N SER A 206 7.03 7.66 -6.31
CA SER A 206 8.03 8.72 -6.25
C SER A 206 8.34 9.05 -4.80
N LEU A 207 9.59 9.39 -4.51
CA LEU A 207 10.00 9.87 -3.19
C LEU A 207 9.95 11.40 -3.07
N ILE A 208 9.66 12.09 -4.18
CA ILE A 208 9.44 13.53 -4.24
C ILE A 208 8.11 13.74 -4.94
N ASP A 209 7.06 14.08 -4.18
CA ASP A 209 5.69 14.18 -4.70
C ASP A 209 4.75 14.89 -3.72
N THR A 210 3.61 15.34 -4.24
CA THR A 210 2.44 15.71 -3.42
C THR A 210 1.38 14.64 -3.59
N LEU A 211 1.10 13.92 -2.50
CA LEU A 211 0.12 12.85 -2.47
C LEU A 211 -1.31 13.41 -2.46
N PRO A 212 -2.30 12.66 -2.99
CA PRO A 212 -3.70 13.05 -2.92
C PRO A 212 -4.17 13.25 -1.47
N ASP A 213 -5.13 14.15 -1.28
CA ASP A 213 -5.78 14.35 0.01
C ASP A 213 -6.40 13.05 0.53
N CYS A 214 -6.13 12.74 1.81
CA CYS A 214 -6.73 11.62 2.50
C CYS A 214 -7.88 12.10 3.35
N PHE A 215 -9.06 11.52 3.14
CA PHE A 215 -10.24 11.83 3.94
C PHE A 215 -10.46 10.75 4.98
N ILE A 216 -10.56 11.12 6.25
CA ILE A 216 -10.82 10.22 7.37
C ILE A 216 -12.02 10.69 8.18
N VAL A 217 -12.76 9.75 8.73
CA VAL A 217 -13.87 10.05 9.65
C VAL A 217 -13.64 9.40 10.99
N GLN A 218 -14.01 10.14 12.03
CA GLN A 218 -14.12 9.64 13.39
C GLN A 218 -15.58 9.26 13.65
N ARG A 219 -15.79 8.12 14.30
CA ARG A 219 -17.10 7.70 14.83
C ARG A 219 -16.95 7.30 16.29
N ASN A 220 -17.87 7.74 17.14
CA ASN A 220 -17.92 7.19 18.48
C ASN A 220 -18.48 5.77 18.37
N ILE A 221 -17.93 4.87 19.16
CA ILE A 221 -18.47 3.53 19.34
C ILE A 221 -18.64 3.27 20.82
N GLY A 222 -19.78 2.70 21.20
CA GLY A 222 -20.03 2.36 22.59
C GLY A 222 -21.22 1.43 22.76
N GLY A 223 -21.46 1.04 24.00
CA GLY A 223 -22.57 0.19 24.39
C GLY A 223 -22.55 -0.06 25.90
N ASN A 224 -23.46 -0.91 26.36
CA ASN A 224 -23.59 -1.28 27.76
C ASN A 224 -23.59 -2.80 27.92
N PHE A 225 -22.99 -3.32 28.98
CA PHE A 225 -23.16 -4.72 29.36
C PHE A 225 -24.53 -4.94 30.00
N SER A 226 -25.21 -6.04 29.65
CA SER A 226 -26.55 -6.36 30.16
C SER A 226 -26.53 -6.81 31.62
N VAL A 227 -25.36 -7.25 32.09
CA VAL A 227 -25.06 -7.59 33.48
C VAL A 227 -23.68 -7.06 33.85
N THR A 228 -23.42 -6.85 35.13
CA THR A 228 -22.07 -6.52 35.61
C THR A 228 -21.12 -7.68 35.29
N PRO A 229 -19.96 -7.44 34.65
CA PRO A 229 -18.93 -8.47 34.47
C PRO A 229 -18.57 -9.13 35.80
N GLN A 230 -18.44 -10.46 35.82
CA GLN A 230 -18.08 -11.17 37.06
C GLN A 230 -16.67 -10.79 37.55
N ASN A 231 -15.79 -10.45 36.61
CA ASN A 231 -14.44 -9.93 36.86
C ASN A 231 -14.26 -8.64 36.08
N THR A 232 -13.40 -7.74 36.58
CA THR A 232 -13.01 -6.53 35.85
C THR A 232 -12.45 -6.91 34.48
N PRO A 233 -12.99 -6.40 33.36
CA PRO A 233 -12.45 -6.64 32.03
C PRO A 233 -10.98 -6.20 31.94
N GLY A 234 -10.11 -7.09 31.47
CA GLY A 234 -8.71 -6.75 31.20
C GLY A 234 -8.55 -5.90 29.95
N LYS A 235 -9.37 -6.18 28.92
CA LYS A 235 -9.36 -5.45 27.65
C LYS A 235 -10.72 -5.57 26.96
N ILE A 236 -11.22 -4.47 26.41
CA ILE A 236 -12.37 -4.45 25.52
C ILE A 236 -11.89 -3.99 24.15
N LEU A 237 -12.14 -4.77 23.11
CA LEU A 237 -11.73 -4.47 21.74
C LEU A 237 -12.95 -4.38 20.82
N ALA A 238 -13.12 -3.25 20.13
CA ALA A 238 -13.91 -3.24 18.91
C ALA A 238 -13.07 -3.79 17.75
N ARG A 239 -13.66 -4.70 16.99
CA ARG A 239 -13.07 -5.34 15.82
C ARG A 239 -13.85 -4.91 14.58
N LEU A 240 -13.23 -4.08 13.76
CA LEU A 240 -13.82 -3.55 12.53
C LEU A 240 -13.33 -4.36 11.33
N THR A 241 -14.27 -4.75 10.48
CA THR A 241 -14.05 -5.39 9.18
C THR A 241 -14.93 -4.73 8.13
N GLY A 242 -14.61 -4.89 6.85
CA GLY A 242 -15.45 -4.39 5.77
C GLY A 242 -14.70 -4.05 4.50
N ASP A 243 -15.35 -3.29 3.64
CA ASP A 243 -14.77 -2.82 2.39
C ASP A 243 -13.53 -1.95 2.63
N ASP A 244 -12.48 -2.17 1.84
CA ASP A 244 -11.19 -1.47 1.89
C ASP A 244 -10.39 -1.64 3.20
N ILE A 245 -10.75 -2.61 4.04
CA ILE A 245 -9.96 -3.03 5.22
C ILE A 245 -9.28 -4.37 4.91
N ASP A 246 -7.95 -4.40 4.91
CA ASP A 246 -7.20 -5.65 4.79
C ASP A 246 -7.17 -6.39 6.14
N GLY A 247 -8.10 -7.33 6.31
CA GLY A 247 -8.25 -8.10 7.54
C GLY A 247 -9.16 -7.42 8.56
N GLU A 248 -8.62 -7.03 9.71
CA GLU A 248 -9.38 -6.52 10.84
C GLU A 248 -8.64 -5.40 11.57
N HIS A 249 -9.33 -4.29 11.82
CA HIS A 249 -8.82 -3.20 12.64
C HIS A 249 -9.30 -3.35 14.09
N ASN A 250 -8.36 -3.29 15.02
CA ASN A 250 -8.61 -3.48 16.44
C ASN A 250 -8.53 -2.14 17.18
N VAL A 251 -9.56 -1.84 17.97
CA VAL A 251 -9.66 -0.59 18.73
C VAL A 251 -9.89 -0.89 20.19
N LYS A 252 -9.01 -0.41 21.07
CA LYS A 252 -9.22 -0.53 22.51
C LYS A 252 -10.31 0.45 22.96
N LEU A 253 -11.31 -0.07 23.66
CA LEU A 253 -12.37 0.72 24.28
C LEU A 253 -12.11 0.92 25.76
N GLY A 254 -12.52 2.07 26.29
CA GLY A 254 -12.54 2.34 27.72
C GLY A 254 -13.75 1.68 28.39
N TYR A 255 -13.59 1.19 29.61
CA TYR A 255 -14.67 0.62 30.42
C TYR A 255 -15.03 1.58 31.57
N ASN A 256 -16.31 1.82 31.78
CA ASN A 256 -16.85 2.56 32.91
C ASN A 256 -17.70 1.63 33.79
N SER A 257 -17.15 1.27 34.95
CA SER A 257 -17.79 0.36 35.89
C SER A 257 -18.99 0.96 36.63
N ALA A 258 -19.15 2.29 36.64
CA ALA A 258 -20.25 2.93 37.35
C ALA A 258 -21.62 2.67 36.67
N ASN A 259 -21.61 2.50 35.36
CA ASN A 259 -22.81 2.27 34.55
C ASN A 259 -22.68 1.04 33.63
N ASN A 260 -21.66 0.20 33.85
CA ASN A 260 -21.35 -0.97 33.02
C ASN A 260 -21.27 -0.64 31.51
N SER A 261 -20.79 0.55 31.15
CA SER A 261 -20.67 0.98 29.75
C SER A 261 -19.24 0.87 29.24
N TYR A 262 -19.09 0.83 27.92
CA TYR A 262 -17.80 0.97 27.27
C TYR A 262 -17.91 1.92 26.08
N SER A 263 -16.81 2.61 25.75
CA SER A 263 -16.78 3.54 24.64
C SER A 263 -15.38 3.80 24.09
N GLY A 264 -15.28 4.25 22.83
CA GLY A 264 -14.04 4.67 22.19
C GLY A 264 -14.29 5.36 20.85
N PHE A 265 -13.22 5.53 20.08
CA PHE A 265 -13.25 6.18 18.77
C PHE A 265 -12.74 5.23 17.68
N LEU A 266 -13.53 5.07 16.63
CA LEU A 266 -13.13 4.40 15.40
C LEU A 266 -12.71 5.45 14.37
N TYR A 267 -11.58 5.22 13.72
CA TYR A 267 -11.13 6.03 12.58
C TYR A 267 -11.13 5.15 11.33
N MET A 268 -11.66 5.68 10.24
CA MET A 268 -11.76 4.98 8.96
C MET A 268 -11.62 5.97 7.80
N THR A 269 -11.26 5.47 6.63
CA THR A 269 -11.24 6.28 5.41
C THR A 269 -12.66 6.69 5.05
N TYR A 270 -12.85 7.96 4.71
CA TYR A 270 -14.10 8.45 4.16
C TYR A 270 -14.16 8.17 2.66
N SER A 271 -15.28 7.61 2.22
CA SER A 271 -15.61 7.43 0.81
C SER A 271 -17.01 7.98 0.55
N PRO A 272 -17.23 8.72 -0.55
CA PRO A 272 -18.58 9.08 -0.98
C PRO A 272 -19.35 7.86 -1.50
N ASP A 273 -18.66 6.77 -1.87
CA ASP A 273 -19.27 5.51 -2.26
C ASP A 273 -19.82 4.78 -1.03
N VAL A 274 -20.87 3.98 -1.25
CA VAL A 274 -21.38 3.08 -0.22
C VAL A 274 -20.35 1.99 0.04
N LYS A 275 -19.90 1.91 1.29
CA LYS A 275 -19.02 0.86 1.80
C LYS A 275 -19.70 0.13 2.93
N ASN A 276 -19.55 -1.18 2.98
CA ASN A 276 -20.15 -2.05 3.97
C ASN A 276 -19.11 -2.39 5.03
N TYR A 277 -19.46 -2.14 6.27
CA TYR A 277 -18.64 -2.44 7.43
C TYR A 277 -19.42 -3.28 8.41
N ASN A 278 -18.67 -3.97 9.25
CA ASN A 278 -19.19 -4.71 10.37
C ASN A 278 -18.25 -4.54 11.55
N VAL A 279 -18.82 -4.30 12.72
CA VAL A 279 -18.09 -4.20 13.97
C VAL A 279 -18.72 -5.05 15.05
N PHE A 280 -17.89 -5.69 15.84
CA PHE A 280 -18.29 -6.37 17.08
C PHE A 280 -17.29 -6.06 18.18
N VAL A 281 -17.68 -6.31 19.42
CA VAL A 281 -16.90 -6.03 20.61
C VAL A 281 -16.55 -7.32 21.31
N ASP A 282 -15.26 -7.56 21.48
CA ASP A 282 -14.71 -8.65 22.28
C ASP A 282 -14.31 -8.14 23.67
N VAL A 283 -14.67 -8.89 24.69
CA VAL A 283 -14.30 -8.63 26.09
C VAL A 283 -13.34 -9.72 26.53
N TYR A 284 -12.16 -9.30 26.98
CA TYR A 284 -11.12 -10.20 27.50
C TYR A 284 -10.94 -10.01 29.00
N SER A 285 -10.68 -11.11 29.71
CA SER A 285 -10.24 -11.09 31.10
C SER A 285 -8.84 -10.47 31.24
N THR A 286 -8.39 -10.26 32.48
CA THR A 286 -7.01 -9.83 32.79
C THR A 286 -5.95 -10.82 32.30
N ASP A 287 -6.32 -12.10 32.17
CA ASP A 287 -5.45 -13.17 31.66
C ASP A 287 -5.51 -13.31 30.13
N SER A 288 -6.09 -12.31 29.44
CA SER A 288 -6.24 -12.28 27.98
C SER A 288 -7.11 -13.40 27.40
N LEU A 289 -7.96 -14.03 28.21
CA LEU A 289 -8.96 -14.99 27.74
C LEU A 289 -10.21 -14.24 27.24
N LEU A 290 -10.74 -14.63 26.10
CA LEU A 290 -12.00 -14.10 25.59
C LEU A 290 -13.15 -14.60 26.47
N VAL A 291 -13.90 -13.68 27.09
CA VAL A 291 -14.98 -14.01 28.04
C VAL A 291 -16.35 -13.58 27.56
N GLY A 292 -16.43 -12.70 26.56
CA GLY A 292 -17.69 -12.31 25.97
C GLY A 292 -17.49 -11.67 24.60
N ARG A 293 -18.54 -11.75 23.78
CA ARG A 293 -18.58 -11.15 22.43
C ARG A 293 -19.96 -10.57 22.15
N SER A 294 -20.00 -9.34 21.63
CA SER A 294 -21.25 -8.74 21.16
C SER A 294 -21.74 -9.38 19.86
N VAL A 295 -22.98 -9.07 19.49
CA VAL A 295 -23.43 -9.30 18.11
C VAL A 295 -22.63 -8.46 17.13
N ASN A 296 -22.63 -8.91 15.87
CA ASN A 296 -22.15 -8.13 14.74
C ASN A 296 -23.10 -6.96 14.46
N VAL A 297 -22.54 -5.76 14.33
CA VAL A 297 -23.27 -4.52 14.02
C VAL A 297 -22.87 -4.09 12.61
N PRO A 298 -23.66 -4.43 11.58
CA PRO A 298 -23.41 -3.98 10.22
C PRO A 298 -23.76 -2.50 10.07
N PHE A 299 -22.96 -1.77 9.29
CA PHE A 299 -23.20 -0.36 8.99
C PHE A 299 -22.60 0.02 7.63
N GLN A 300 -23.01 1.16 7.06
CA GLN A 300 -22.60 1.65 5.75
C GLN A 300 -22.16 3.13 5.75
N THR A 301 -21.12 3.49 5.02
CA THR A 301 -20.79 4.91 4.75
C THR A 301 -21.56 5.43 3.53
N PRO A 302 -21.72 6.76 3.34
CA PRO A 302 -21.31 7.86 4.22
C PRO A 302 -22.33 8.23 5.32
N ALA A 303 -23.52 7.63 5.32
CA ALA A 303 -24.72 8.15 5.99
C ALA A 303 -24.94 7.74 7.46
N ILE A 304 -23.90 7.59 8.29
CA ILE A 304 -24.06 7.09 9.67
C ILE A 304 -23.36 7.96 10.70
N GLY A 305 -24.08 8.21 11.81
CA GLY A 305 -23.59 8.82 13.03
C GLY A 305 -22.79 7.84 13.91
N ASP A 306 -22.93 7.96 15.22
CA ASP A 306 -22.22 7.08 16.15
C ASP A 306 -22.69 5.61 16.06
N ILE A 307 -21.79 4.69 16.39
CA ILE A 307 -22.03 3.24 16.37
C ILE A 307 -22.46 2.81 17.77
N ASP A 308 -23.76 2.54 17.92
CA ASP A 308 -24.30 1.96 19.15
C ASP A 308 -24.31 0.43 19.06
N VAL A 309 -23.57 -0.21 19.96
CA VAL A 309 -23.46 -1.67 20.03
C VAL A 309 -24.53 -2.18 20.99
N PRO A 310 -25.45 -3.05 20.53
CA PRO A 310 -26.51 -3.58 21.38
C PRO A 310 -25.97 -4.21 22.66
N SER A 311 -26.69 -4.01 23.75
CA SER A 311 -26.29 -4.54 25.05
C SER A 311 -26.17 -6.06 25.02
N PHE A 312 -25.13 -6.60 25.66
CA PHE A 312 -24.85 -8.03 25.69
C PHE A 312 -24.22 -8.46 27.03
N ASP A 313 -24.28 -9.77 27.33
CA ASP A 313 -23.64 -10.34 28.52
C ASP A 313 -22.13 -10.48 28.28
N PRO A 314 -21.28 -9.79 29.07
CA PRO A 314 -19.83 -9.80 28.90
C PRO A 314 -19.17 -11.13 29.32
N ASN A 315 -19.93 -12.08 29.85
CA ASN A 315 -19.47 -13.42 30.26
C ASN A 315 -20.02 -14.55 29.36
N ASN A 316 -20.67 -14.20 28.24
CA ASN A 316 -21.26 -15.16 27.32
C ASN A 316 -20.27 -15.47 26.18
N HIS A 317 -19.46 -16.50 26.36
CA HIS A 317 -18.57 -17.06 25.34
C HIS A 317 -18.68 -18.59 25.28
#